data_AF-A0A1B6MK02-F1
#
_entry.id   AF-A0A1B6MK02-F1
#
_cell.length_a   1.000
_cell.length_b   1.000
_cell.length_c   1.000
_cell.angle_alpha   90.00
_cell.angle_beta   90.00
_cell.angle_gamma   90.00
#
_symmetry.space_group_name_H-M   'P 1'
#
loop_
_entity.id
_entity.type
_entity.pdbx_description
1 polymer ?
#
loop_
_entity_poly.entity_id
_entity_poly.type
_entity_poly.pdbx_seq_one_letter_code
_entity_poly.pdbx_strand_id
1 'polypeptide(L)'
;VDNGQEFGGSIYHKVNPNFETAVNLAWSAGNNDTRFGIGCKYNLDHDTAVRAKVNNASQIGLSYSQKLREGVTISLSTLIDGKNFNEGGHKVGFSLELEA
;
A
#
# COMPACT_ATOMS: atom_id res chain seq x y z
N VAL A 1 -11.05 -8.61 18.74
CA VAL A 1 -12.50 -8.43 18.47
C VAL A 1 -12.83 -7.00 18.88
N ASP A 2 -12.98 -6.10 17.91
CA ASP A 2 -13.16 -4.65 18.16
C ASP A 2 -14.59 -4.36 18.63
N ASN A 3 -14.86 -4.54 19.92
CA ASN A 3 -16.04 -4.07 20.67
C ASN A 3 -17.44 -4.20 20.00
N GLY A 4 -17.60 -5.05 18.98
CA GLY A 4 -18.80 -5.14 18.14
C GLY A 4 -19.11 -3.90 17.28
N GLN A 5 -18.16 -2.97 17.12
CA GLN A 5 -18.40 -1.68 16.47
C GLN A 5 -17.58 -1.48 15.19
N GLU A 6 -16.43 -2.15 15.05
CA GLU A 6 -15.68 -2.15 13.79
C GLU A 6 -15.72 -3.53 13.15
N PHE A 7 -15.99 -3.54 11.86
CA PHE A 7 -16.06 -4.73 11.03
C PHE A 7 -15.06 -4.57 9.90
N GLY A 8 -14.39 -5.66 9.54
CA GLY A 8 -13.43 -5.63 8.47
C GLY A 8 -13.16 -7.01 7.90
N GLY A 9 -12.74 -7.03 6.65
CA GLY A 9 -12.38 -8.22 5.91
C GLY A 9 -11.35 -7.88 4.86
N SER A 10 -10.49 -8.85 4.55
CA SER A 10 -9.53 -8.73 3.47
C SER A 10 -9.52 -9.98 2.62
N ILE A 11 -9.21 -9.80 1.35
CA ILE A 11 -8.96 -10.88 0.41
C ILE A 11 -7.53 -10.70 -0.07
N TYR A 12 -6.71 -11.72 0.12
CA TYR A 12 -5.37 -11.80 -0.45
C TYR A 12 -5.37 -12.81 -1.60
N HIS A 13 -4.76 -12.43 -2.72
CA HIS A 13 -4.65 -13.27 -3.89
C HIS A 13 -3.24 -13.19 -4.47
N LYS A 14 -2.50 -14.29 -4.35
CA LYS A 14 -1.25 -14.51 -5.07
C LYS A 14 -1.57 -15.02 -6.47
N VAL A 15 -1.53 -14.13 -7.46
CA VAL A 15 -1.90 -14.45 -8.84
C VAL A 15 -0.81 -15.28 -9.52
N ASN A 16 0.46 -14.95 -9.23
CA ASN A 16 1.62 -15.72 -9.68
C ASN A 16 2.80 -15.47 -8.71
N PRO A 17 3.98 -16.11 -8.87
CA PRO A 17 5.13 -15.91 -7.98
C PRO A 17 5.61 -14.46 -7.84
N ASN A 18 5.37 -13.63 -8.87
CA ASN A 18 5.85 -12.25 -8.95
C ASN A 18 4.75 -11.22 -8.71
N PHE A 19 3.47 -11.60 -8.71
CA PHE A 19 2.34 -10.68 -8.61
C PHE A 19 1.34 -11.12 -7.54
N GLU A 20 1.14 -10.24 -6.57
CA GLU A 20 0.25 -10.42 -5.45
C GLU A 20 -0.68 -9.22 -5.35
N THR A 21 -1.94 -9.47 -5.04
CA THR A 21 -2.98 -8.43 -4.90
C THR A 21 -3.74 -8.67 -3.61
N ALA A 22 -4.23 -7.59 -3.01
CA ALA A 22 -5.08 -7.65 -1.86
C ALA A 22 -6.17 -6.58 -1.94
N VAL A 23 -7.33 -6.93 -1.41
CA VAL A 23 -8.45 -6.01 -1.19
C VAL A 23 -8.73 -5.99 0.29
N ASN A 24 -8.95 -4.80 0.85
CA ASN A 24 -9.36 -4.60 2.23
C ASN A 24 -10.64 -3.77 2.26
N LEU A 25 -11.62 -4.24 3.02
CA LEU A 25 -12.87 -3.55 3.31
C LEU A 25 -13.03 -3.48 4.83
N ALA A 26 -13.30 -2.30 5.36
CA ALA A 26 -13.68 -2.11 6.75
C ALA A 26 -14.82 -1.10 6.85
N TRP A 27 -15.67 -1.23 7.85
CA TRP A 27 -16.70 -0.25 8.16
C TRP A 27 -16.95 -0.21 9.68
N SER A 28 -17.48 0.91 10.16
CA SER A 28 -17.94 1.03 11.55
C SER A 28 -19.46 0.93 11.61
N ALA A 29 -20.02 0.25 12.60
CA ALA A 29 -21.47 0.23 12.83
C ALA A 29 -21.99 1.53 13.45
N GLY A 30 -21.13 2.28 14.17
CA GLY A 30 -21.50 3.53 14.83
C GLY A 30 -21.37 4.78 13.95
N ASN A 31 -20.72 4.67 12.79
CA ASN A 31 -20.55 5.76 11.83
C ASN A 31 -20.57 5.16 10.41
N ASN A 32 -21.28 5.77 9.47
CA ASN A 32 -21.43 5.32 8.07
C ASN A 32 -20.11 5.36 7.25
N ASP A 33 -18.97 5.40 7.92
CA ASP A 33 -17.65 5.37 7.32
C ASP A 33 -17.32 3.96 6.85
N THR A 34 -17.27 3.80 5.54
CA THR A 34 -16.67 2.63 4.89
C THR A 34 -15.26 2.99 4.46
N ARG A 35 -14.30 2.10 4.69
CA ARG A 35 -12.92 2.19 4.24
C ARG A 35 -12.69 1.03 3.29
N PHE A 36 -12.35 1.34 2.05
CA PHE A 36 -12.07 0.33 1.03
C PHE A 36 -10.72 0.63 0.40
N GLY A 37 -9.90 -0.41 0.24
CA GLY A 37 -8.59 -0.29 -0.38
C GLY A 37 -8.26 -1.49 -1.24
N ILE A 38 -7.59 -1.24 -2.36
CA ILE A 38 -7.00 -2.26 -3.22
C ILE A 38 -5.51 -2.00 -3.26
N GLY A 39 -4.72 -3.05 -3.12
CA GLY A 39 -3.27 -2.99 -3.23
C GLY A 39 -2.74 -4.12 -4.08
N CYS A 40 -1.57 -3.89 -4.66
CA CYS A 40 -0.80 -4.93 -5.31
C CYS A 40 0.70 -4.75 -5.04
N LYS A 41 1.41 -5.87 -5.16
CA LYS A 41 2.86 -5.97 -5.16
C LYS A 41 3.27 -6.73 -6.41
N TYR A 42 4.19 -6.16 -7.15
CA TYR A 42 4.81 -6.75 -8.31
C TYR A 42 6.31 -6.78 -8.14
N ASN A 43 6.90 -7.98 -8.10
CA ASN A 43 8.34 -8.16 -8.14
C ASN A 43 8.77 -8.10 -9.60
N LEU A 44 9.54 -7.07 -9.98
CA LEU A 44 10.08 -6.97 -11.34
C LEU A 44 11.19 -8.01 -11.56
N ASP A 45 11.99 -8.22 -10.52
CA ASP A 45 13.06 -9.20 -10.45
C ASP A 45 13.24 -9.64 -8.98
N HIS A 46 14.32 -10.35 -8.69
CA HIS A 46 14.60 -10.84 -7.34
C HIS A 46 14.87 -9.73 -6.31
N ASP A 47 15.40 -8.60 -6.77
CA ASP A 47 15.89 -7.51 -5.93
C ASP A 47 14.97 -6.29 -5.96
N THR A 48 13.99 -6.26 -6.86
CA THR A 48 13.16 -5.08 -7.15
C THR A 48 11.68 -5.39 -7.03
N ALA A 49 10.96 -4.57 -6.26
CA ALA A 49 9.51 -4.65 -6.11
C ALA A 49 8.84 -3.28 -6.27
N VAL A 50 7.77 -3.25 -7.06
CA VAL A 50 6.82 -2.13 -7.14
C VAL A 50 5.56 -2.49 -6.38
N ARG A 51 5.05 -1.55 -5.60
CA ARG A 51 3.79 -1.66 -4.88
C ARG A 51 2.91 -0.49 -5.24
N ALA A 52 1.63 -0.77 -5.44
CA ALA A 52 0.61 0.25 -5.63
C ALA A 52 -0.55 -0.02 -4.67
N LYS A 53 -1.16 1.03 -4.17
CA LYS A 53 -2.41 0.94 -3.43
C LYS A 53 -3.31 2.12 -3.75
N VAL A 54 -4.61 1.89 -3.76
CA VAL A 54 -5.63 2.92 -3.89
C VAL A 54 -6.69 2.70 -2.83
N ASN A 55 -7.32 3.77 -2.36
CA ASN A 55 -8.43 3.66 -1.42
C ASN A 55 -9.61 4.57 -1.81
N ASN A 56 -10.74 4.40 -1.15
CA ASN A 56 -11.94 5.19 -1.36
C ASN A 56 -11.87 6.62 -0.79
N ALA A 57 -10.75 7.02 -0.19
CA ALA A 57 -10.45 8.42 0.11
C ALA A 57 -9.77 9.14 -1.07
N SER A 58 -9.73 8.49 -2.24
CA SER A 58 -9.03 8.94 -3.46
C SER A 58 -7.51 9.08 -3.27
N GLN A 59 -6.92 8.33 -2.34
CA GLN A 59 -5.47 8.33 -2.16
C GLN A 59 -4.83 7.25 -3.02
N ILE A 60 -3.74 7.61 -3.70
CA ILE A 60 -2.96 6.71 -4.55
C ILE A 60 -1.56 6.60 -3.93
N GLY A 61 -1.24 5.42 -3.42
CA GLY A 61 0.08 5.10 -2.90
C GLY A 61 0.90 4.33 -3.93
N LEU A 62 2.13 4.78 -4.19
CA LEU A 62 3.09 4.08 -5.02
C LEU A 62 4.38 3.87 -4.22
N SER A 63 5.04 2.74 -4.41
CA SER A 63 6.34 2.48 -3.82
C SER A 63 7.19 1.65 -4.76
N TYR A 64 8.47 2.00 -4.82
CA TYR A 64 9.51 1.27 -5.50
C TYR A 64 10.55 0.86 -4.46
N SER A 65 10.99 -0.38 -4.48
CA SER A 65 11.96 -0.94 -3.55
C SER A 65 13.00 -1.69 -4.34
N GLN A 66 14.27 -1.48 -4.01
CA GLN A 66 15.39 -2.09 -4.68
C GLN A 66 16.48 -2.48 -3.68
N LYS A 67 16.82 -3.77 -3.65
CA LYS A 67 18.00 -4.30 -2.98
C LYS A 67 19.23 -3.93 -3.82
N LEU A 68 20.15 -3.16 -3.25
CA LEU A 68 21.38 -2.75 -3.94
C LEU A 68 22.50 -3.77 -3.76
N ARG A 69 22.52 -4.42 -2.60
CA ARG A 69 23.43 -5.52 -2.24
C ARG A 69 22.85 -6.26 -1.05
N GLU A 70 23.47 -7.39 -0.68
CA GLU A 70 23.18 -8.08 0.58
C GLU A 70 23.22 -7.08 1.74
N GLY A 71 22.16 -7.06 2.54
CA GLY A 71 22.03 -6.15 3.68
C GLY A 71 21.77 -4.67 3.34
N VAL A 72 21.54 -4.28 2.07
CA VAL A 72 21.19 -2.89 1.73
C VAL A 72 20.01 -2.81 0.77
N THR A 73 18.91 -2.25 1.25
CA THR A 73 17.69 -2.02 0.45
C THR A 73 17.29 -0.56 0.51
N ILE A 74 16.97 0.03 -0.64
CA ILE A 74 16.41 1.37 -0.74
C ILE A 74 14.95 1.25 -1.15
N SER A 75 14.08 2.05 -0.53
CA SER A 75 12.70 2.19 -0.97
C SER A 75 12.29 3.66 -1.12
N LEU A 76 11.69 3.98 -2.26
CA LEU A 76 11.03 5.24 -2.53
C LEU A 76 9.51 5.01 -2.44
N SER A 77 8.79 6.00 -1.92
CA SER A 77 7.34 5.93 -1.85
C SER A 77 6.70 7.30 -2.01
N THR A 78 5.48 7.32 -2.52
CA THR A 78 4.64 8.49 -2.58
C THR A 78 3.20 8.13 -2.22
N LEU A 79 2.51 9.05 -1.57
CA LEU A 79 1.08 8.99 -1.33
C LEU A 79 0.47 10.28 -1.90
N ILE A 80 -0.18 10.13 -3.05
CA ILE A 80 -0.83 11.19 -3.78
C ILE A 80 -2.26 11.32 -3.26
N ASP A 81 -2.65 12.54 -2.92
CA ASP A 81 -4.04 12.89 -2.62
C ASP A 81 -4.75 13.23 -3.93
N GLY A 82 -5.57 12.32 -4.43
CA GLY A 82 -6.29 12.49 -5.68
C GLY A 82 -7.42 13.51 -5.61
N LYS A 83 -7.89 13.91 -4.41
CA LYS A 83 -8.86 15.01 -4.29
C LYS A 83 -8.20 16.36 -4.54
N ASN A 84 -6.96 16.49 -4.07
CA ASN A 84 -6.18 17.72 -4.10
C ASN A 84 -4.99 17.60 -5.08
N PHE A 85 -5.18 16.89 -6.20
CA PHE A 85 -4.10 16.57 -7.14
C PHE A 85 -3.36 17.80 -7.66
N ASN A 86 -4.08 18.90 -7.91
CA ASN A 86 -3.50 20.16 -8.38
C ASN A 86 -3.03 21.08 -7.25
N GLU A 87 -3.45 20.82 -6.02
CA GLU A 87 -3.21 21.70 -4.85
C GLU A 87 -2.08 21.18 -3.95
N GLY A 88 -1.59 19.97 -4.19
CA GLY A 88 -0.44 19.38 -3.51
C GLY A 88 -0.83 18.51 -2.30
N GLY A 89 -0.07 18.60 -1.21
CA GLY A 89 -0.26 17.75 -0.02
C GLY A 89 0.16 16.28 -0.21
N HIS A 90 0.80 15.95 -1.34
CA HIS A 90 1.34 14.63 -1.61
C HIS A 90 2.52 14.35 -0.69
N LYS A 91 2.54 13.15 -0.09
CA LYS A 91 3.63 12.72 0.77
C LYS A 91 4.65 11.98 -0.06
N VAL A 92 5.93 12.28 0.12
CA VAL A 92 7.04 11.51 -0.43
C VAL A 92 7.84 10.92 0.72
N GLY A 93 8.35 9.71 0.53
CA GLY A 93 9.11 8.98 1.53
C GLY A 93 10.29 8.26 0.91
N PHE A 94 11.37 8.20 1.66
CA PHE A 94 12.58 7.47 1.32
C PHE A 94 12.96 6.60 2.53
N SER A 95 13.31 5.35 2.26
CA SER A 95 13.78 4.39 3.25
C SER A 95 15.12 3.83 2.80
N LEU A 96 16.06 3.72 3.73
CA LEU A 96 17.30 2.97 3.59
C LEU A 96 17.32 1.93 4.71
N GLU A 97 17.22 0.67 4.32
CA GLU A 97 17.27 -0.48 5.20
C GLU A 97 18.68 -1.07 5.14
N LEU A 98 19.29 -1.25 6.32
CA LEU A 98 20.62 -1.81 6.50
C LEU A 98 20.51 -3.00 7.44
N GLU A 99 20.91 -4.18 6.96
CA GLU A 99 21.00 -5.41 7.76
C GLU A 99 22.48 -5.81 7.87
N ALA A 100 22.85 -6.34 9.04
CA ALA A 100 24.23 -6.71 9.39
C ALA A 100 24.52 -8.19 9.11
#